data_AF-A0A851RF75-F1
#
_entry.id   AF-A0A851RF75-F1
#
_cell.length_a   1.000
_cell.length_b   1.000
_cell.length_c   1.000
_cell.angle_alpha   90.00
_cell.angle_beta   90.00
_cell.angle_gamma   90.00
#
_symmetry.space_group_name_H-M   'P 1'
#
loop_
_entity.id
_entity.type
_entity.pdbx_description
1 polymer ?
#
loop_
_entity_poly.entity_id
_entity_poly.type
_entity_poly.pdbx_seq_one_letter_code
_entity_poly.pdbx_strand_id
1 'polypeptide(L)'
;DIIRAQQNTSHPELEKKKTMLMKPAESEENPCTAVYRRPYRDRVIHLLALRTYKKPELLARLQRDGVMQKDKGTLGRILQQVANLNLKDNSFSLKEHLFQTLQTDWPGYTEMDRENLKLIFASKSGPSQNPTSTSQAPSPGPSESDAAARP
;
A
#
# COMPACT_ATOMS: atom_id res chain seq x y z
N ASP A 1 66.13 10.70 -48.20
CA ASP A 1 64.95 11.58 -48.26
C ASP A 1 63.66 10.81 -48.09
N ILE A 2 62.80 11.38 -47.25
CA ILE A 2 61.69 10.77 -46.53
C ILE A 2 60.38 11.37 -47.06
N ILE A 3 59.44 10.47 -47.35
CA ILE A 3 57.96 10.59 -47.25
C ILE A 3 57.16 11.33 -48.34
N ARG A 4 56.30 10.50 -48.96
CA ARG A 4 55.10 10.78 -49.75
C ARG A 4 53.98 11.25 -48.82
N ALA A 5 53.56 12.51 -48.93
CA ALA A 5 52.39 13.03 -48.23
C ALA A 5 51.11 12.74 -49.03
N GLN A 6 50.20 11.96 -48.43
CA GLN A 6 48.82 11.81 -48.89
C GLN A 6 48.01 13.05 -48.51
N GLN A 7 47.24 13.56 -49.47
CA GLN A 7 46.21 14.57 -49.25
C GLN A 7 44.85 13.89 -49.02
N ASN A 8 44.21 14.32 -47.92
CA ASN A 8 42.80 14.72 -47.85
C ASN A 8 41.70 13.68 -48.12
N THR A 9 41.12 13.13 -47.04
CA THR A 9 39.66 12.87 -46.96
C THR A 9 39.13 13.08 -45.54
N SER A 10 38.38 14.16 -45.39
CA SER A 10 37.11 14.31 -44.66
C SER A 10 36.97 13.86 -43.18
N HIS A 11 36.72 14.89 -42.35
CA HIS A 11 35.99 14.96 -41.08
C HIS A 11 34.91 13.87 -40.84
N PRO A 12 34.68 13.42 -39.58
CA PRO A 12 34.10 14.31 -38.57
C PRO A 12 34.83 14.31 -37.22
N GLU A 13 35.21 15.50 -36.78
CA GLU A 13 35.60 15.83 -35.41
C GLU A 13 34.42 15.60 -34.46
N LEU A 14 34.53 14.57 -33.63
CA LEU A 14 33.78 14.46 -32.38
C LEU A 14 34.32 15.54 -31.44
N GLU A 15 33.74 16.73 -31.53
CA GLU A 15 34.01 17.84 -30.62
C GLU A 15 33.74 17.40 -29.18
N LYS A 16 34.85 17.25 -28.45
CA LYS A 16 34.88 17.06 -27.01
C LYS A 16 34.53 18.40 -26.36
N LYS A 17 33.28 18.58 -25.97
CA LYS A 17 32.90 19.60 -24.98
C LYS A 17 32.50 18.93 -23.67
N LYS A 18 33.47 18.91 -22.75
CA LYS A 18 33.30 18.55 -21.34
C LYS A 18 32.33 19.54 -20.67
N THR A 19 31.57 19.03 -19.71
CA THR A 19 30.84 19.79 -18.67
C THR A 19 29.53 20.45 -19.13
N MET A 20 28.44 19.67 -19.13
CA MET A 20 27.48 19.73 -18.02
C MET A 20 26.97 18.31 -17.78
N LEU A 21 27.31 17.78 -16.62
CA LEU A 21 26.60 16.65 -16.01
C LEU A 21 25.11 16.99 -16.16
N MET A 22 24.41 16.25 -17.02
CA MET A 22 22.96 16.30 -17.06
C MET A 22 22.50 15.90 -15.66
N LYS A 23 22.22 16.91 -14.83
CA LYS A 23 21.37 16.74 -13.66
C LYS A 23 20.10 16.12 -14.24
N PRO A 24 19.71 14.88 -13.89
CA PRO A 24 18.34 14.49 -14.11
C PRO A 24 17.56 15.42 -13.17
N ALA A 25 17.05 16.50 -13.73
CA ALA A 25 16.11 17.35 -13.05
C ALA A 25 14.92 16.44 -12.76
N GLU A 26 14.89 16.00 -11.50
CA GLU A 26 13.69 15.70 -10.74
C GLU A 26 12.70 14.89 -11.56
N SER A 27 12.97 13.58 -11.58
CA SER A 27 12.00 12.57 -11.92
C SER A 27 10.66 13.02 -11.34
N GLU A 28 9.71 13.38 -12.20
CA GLU A 28 8.32 13.03 -11.95
C GLU A 28 8.32 11.51 -11.85
N GLU A 29 8.72 11.02 -10.68
CA GLU A 29 8.58 9.64 -10.27
C GLU A 29 7.09 9.42 -10.23
N ASN A 30 6.56 9.07 -11.40
CA ASN A 30 5.23 8.54 -11.58
C ASN A 30 5.02 7.60 -10.38
N PRO A 31 4.00 7.79 -9.54
CA PRO A 31 3.88 7.03 -8.29
C PRO A 31 3.92 5.51 -8.55
N CYS A 32 3.51 5.08 -9.75
CA CYS A 32 3.69 3.73 -10.27
C CYS A 32 5.14 3.25 -10.29
N THR A 33 6.12 4.06 -10.71
CA THR A 33 7.55 3.72 -10.73
C THR A 33 8.15 3.69 -9.33
N ALA A 34 7.76 4.62 -8.46
CA ALA A 34 8.20 4.64 -7.06
C ALA A 34 7.71 3.39 -6.29
N VAL A 35 6.46 2.96 -6.53
CA VAL A 35 5.91 1.70 -5.99
C VAL A 35 6.58 0.48 -6.65
N TYR A 36 6.86 0.53 -7.96
CA TYR A 36 7.52 -0.57 -8.67
C TYR A 36 8.94 -0.85 -8.17
N ARG A 37 9.66 0.19 -7.74
CA ARG A 37 11.02 0.09 -7.18
C ARG A 37 11.05 -0.60 -5.81
N ARG A 38 9.91 -0.76 -5.14
CA ARG A 38 9.82 -1.45 -3.85
C ARG A 38 9.77 -2.97 -4.05
N PRO A 39 10.34 -3.75 -3.12
CA PRO A 39 10.31 -5.21 -3.18
C PRO A 39 8.87 -5.74 -3.26
N TYR A 40 8.67 -6.77 -4.09
CA TYR A 40 7.33 -7.31 -4.36
C TYR A 40 6.58 -7.76 -3.10
N ARG A 41 7.32 -8.32 -2.14
CA ARG A 41 6.78 -8.71 -0.83
C ARG A 41 6.19 -7.52 -0.08
N ASP A 42 6.94 -6.42 0.04
CA ASP A 42 6.45 -5.21 0.71
C ASP A 42 5.24 -4.64 0.00
N ARG A 43 5.21 -4.64 -1.33
CA ARG A 43 4.03 -4.15 -2.10
C ARG A 43 2.76 -4.92 -1.72
N VAL A 44 2.86 -6.25 -1.59
CA VAL A 44 1.75 -7.10 -1.15
C VAL A 44 1.36 -6.81 0.29
N ILE A 45 2.34 -6.68 1.19
CA ILE A 45 2.11 -6.36 2.60
C ILE A 45 1.36 -5.04 2.74
N HIS A 46 1.81 -3.99 2.05
CA HIS A 46 1.23 -2.65 2.11
C HIS A 46 -0.20 -2.61 1.58
N LEU A 47 -0.54 -3.41 0.56
CA LEU A 47 -1.91 -3.53 0.08
C LEU A 47 -2.80 -4.24 1.11
N LEU A 48 -2.35 -5.38 1.63
CA LEU A 48 -3.11 -6.17 2.62
C LEU A 48 -3.25 -5.48 3.97
N ALA A 49 -2.38 -4.51 4.27
CA ALA A 49 -2.45 -3.71 5.47
C ALA A 49 -3.74 -2.88 5.50
N LEU A 50 -4.08 -2.24 4.37
CA LEU A 50 -5.24 -1.34 4.27
C LEU A 50 -6.57 -2.08 4.36
N ARG A 51 -6.66 -3.26 3.72
CA ARG A 51 -7.85 -4.11 3.75
C ARG A 51 -7.53 -5.55 3.39
N THR A 52 -8.47 -6.44 3.68
CA THR A 52 -8.46 -7.80 3.15
C THR A 52 -8.72 -7.79 1.64
N TYR A 53 -7.91 -8.49 0.86
CA TYR A 53 -8.04 -8.59 -0.59
C TYR A 53 -8.24 -10.03 -1.05
N LYS A 54 -9.03 -10.24 -2.10
CA LYS A 54 -9.05 -11.52 -2.83
C LYS A 54 -7.86 -11.60 -3.79
N LYS A 55 -7.39 -12.81 -4.08
CA LYS A 55 -6.29 -13.04 -5.04
C LYS A 55 -6.46 -12.33 -6.39
N PRO A 56 -7.61 -12.42 -7.10
CA PRO A 56 -7.77 -11.74 -8.39
C PRO A 56 -7.78 -10.20 -8.26
N GLU A 57 -8.41 -9.66 -7.21
CA GLU A 57 -8.44 -8.21 -6.96
C GLU A 57 -7.05 -7.66 -6.65
N LEU A 58 -6.31 -8.37 -5.80
CA LEU A 58 -4.96 -8.02 -5.43
C LEU A 58 -4.04 -8.03 -6.65
N LEU A 59 -4.17 -9.06 -7.49
CA LEU A 59 -3.42 -9.18 -8.72
C LEU A 59 -3.71 -8.02 -9.69
N ALA A 60 -4.99 -7.67 -9.88
CA ALA A 60 -5.37 -6.57 -10.75
C ALA A 60 -4.82 -5.22 -10.26
N ARG A 61 -4.75 -5.00 -8.94
CA ARG A 61 -4.11 -3.80 -8.37
C ARG A 61 -2.61 -3.80 -8.60
N LEU A 62 -1.94 -4.90 -8.28
CA LEU A 62 -0.51 -5.07 -8.50
C LEU A 62 -0.13 -4.88 -9.99
N GLN A 63 -0.94 -5.38 -10.92
CA GLN A 63 -0.70 -5.21 -12.35
C GLN A 63 -0.80 -3.74 -12.80
N ARG A 64 -1.73 -2.95 -12.24
CA ARG A 64 -1.81 -1.50 -12.48
C ARG A 64 -0.58 -0.77 -11.97
N ASP A 65 -0.02 -1.22 -10.85
CA ASP A 65 1.21 -0.67 -10.28
C ASP A 65 2.48 -1.16 -11.03
N GLY A 66 2.33 -1.85 -12.16
CA GLY A 66 3.43 -2.30 -13.01
C GLY A 66 4.02 -3.65 -12.66
N VAL A 67 3.34 -4.50 -11.87
CA VAL A 67 3.82 -5.86 -11.60
C VAL A 67 3.79 -6.72 -12.85
N MET A 68 4.92 -7.38 -13.14
CA MET A 68 5.08 -8.25 -14.29
C MET A 68 4.36 -9.60 -14.08
N GLN A 69 3.84 -10.18 -15.15
CA GLN A 69 3.17 -11.50 -15.11
C GLN A 69 4.05 -12.62 -14.51
N LYS A 70 5.38 -12.50 -14.63
CA LYS A 70 6.36 -13.43 -14.05
C LYS A 70 6.24 -13.57 -12.52
N ASP A 71 5.82 -12.50 -11.84
CA ASP A 71 5.75 -12.46 -10.38
C ASP A 71 4.44 -13.05 -9.83
N LYS A 72 3.46 -13.37 -10.70
CA LYS A 72 2.19 -14.03 -10.33
C LYS A 72 2.40 -15.38 -9.66
N GLY A 73 3.37 -16.17 -10.13
CA GLY A 73 3.69 -17.45 -9.51
C GLY A 73 4.24 -17.29 -8.09
N THR A 74 4.95 -16.19 -7.86
CA THR A 74 5.53 -15.85 -6.55
C THR A 74 4.50 -15.23 -5.61
N LEU A 75 3.47 -14.54 -6.13
CA LEU A 75 2.38 -13.96 -5.34
C LEU A 75 1.73 -14.98 -4.40
N GLY A 76 1.45 -16.19 -4.92
CA GLY A 76 0.84 -17.25 -4.11
C GLY A 76 1.71 -17.70 -2.95
N ARG A 77 3.04 -17.75 -3.14
CA ARG A 77 3.99 -18.08 -2.07
C ARG A 77 4.11 -16.95 -1.05
N ILE A 78 4.21 -15.71 -1.53
CA ILE A 78 4.26 -14.52 -0.67
C ILE A 78 2.99 -14.44 0.18
N LEU A 79 1.81 -14.61 -0.42
CA LEU A 79 0.54 -14.56 0.31
C LEU A 79 0.46 -15.60 1.43
N GLN A 80 0.96 -16.82 1.23
CA GLN A 80 1.00 -17.81 2.31
C GLN A 80 1.95 -17.39 3.45
N GLN A 81 3.04 -16.71 3.13
CA GLN A 81 4.01 -16.24 4.12
C GLN A 81 3.50 -15.01 4.86
N VAL A 82 2.89 -14.05 4.17
CA VAL A 82 2.55 -12.72 4.71
C VAL A 82 1.09 -12.54 5.09
N ALA A 83 0.20 -13.41 4.63
CA ALA A 83 -1.23 -13.30 4.81
C ALA A 83 -1.85 -14.58 5.36
N ASN A 84 -2.99 -14.45 6.02
CA ASN A 84 -3.87 -15.54 6.38
C ASN A 84 -4.93 -15.68 5.28
N LEU A 85 -5.05 -16.88 4.70
CA LEU A 85 -6.10 -17.19 3.74
C LEU A 85 -7.38 -17.54 4.50
N ASN A 86 -8.44 -16.76 4.26
CA ASN A 86 -9.77 -17.10 4.70
C ASN A 86 -10.41 -18.06 3.68
N LEU A 87 -10.66 -19.30 4.10
CA LEU A 87 -11.24 -20.33 3.24
C LEU A 87 -12.73 -20.12 2.96
N LYS A 88 -13.42 -19.30 3.74
CA LYS A 88 -14.86 -19.04 3.61
C LYS A 88 -15.18 -18.15 2.41
N ASP A 89 -14.32 -17.17 2.15
CA ASP A 89 -14.53 -16.11 1.16
C ASP A 89 -13.32 -15.88 0.24
N ASN A 90 -12.28 -16.72 0.37
CA ASN A 90 -11.02 -16.66 -0.37
C ASN A 90 -10.32 -15.29 -0.29
N SER A 91 -10.54 -14.57 0.82
CA SER A 91 -9.82 -13.34 1.11
C SER A 91 -8.49 -13.62 1.79
N PHE A 92 -7.54 -12.71 1.61
CA PHE A 92 -6.25 -12.72 2.26
C PHE A 92 -6.21 -11.52 3.21
N SER A 93 -5.86 -11.77 4.48
CA SER A 93 -5.67 -10.74 5.52
C SER A 93 -4.21 -10.69 5.97
N LEU A 94 -3.67 -9.50 6.22
CA LEU A 94 -2.27 -9.37 6.63
C LEU A 94 -2.03 -10.02 8.00
N LYS A 95 -0.91 -10.75 8.15
CA LYS A 95 -0.49 -11.30 9.45
C LYS A 95 -0.06 -10.20 10.41
N GLU A 96 -0.40 -10.36 11.68
CA GLU A 96 -0.16 -9.35 12.72
C GLU A 96 1.31 -8.94 12.87
N HIS A 97 2.23 -9.90 12.84
CA HIS A 97 3.67 -9.64 12.98
C HIS A 97 4.28 -8.85 11.81
N LEU A 98 3.54 -8.60 10.73
CA LEU A 98 4.01 -7.80 9.60
C LEU A 98 3.54 -6.36 9.65
N PHE A 99 2.64 -6.00 10.57
CA PHE A 99 2.23 -4.61 10.75
C PHE A 99 3.44 -3.74 11.12
N GLN A 100 4.35 -4.26 11.94
CA GLN A 100 5.64 -3.62 12.25
C GLN A 100 6.62 -3.49 11.06
N THR A 101 6.35 -4.11 9.90
CA THR A 101 7.13 -3.92 8.65
C THR A 101 6.52 -2.83 7.75
N LEU A 102 5.37 -2.26 8.09
CA LEU A 102 4.70 -1.25 7.27
C LEU A 102 5.43 0.09 7.31
N GLN A 103 5.47 0.75 6.15
CA GLN A 103 6.06 2.07 5.96
C GLN A 103 4.94 3.10 5.79
N THR A 104 4.95 4.13 6.64
CA THR A 104 3.98 5.24 6.59
C THR A 104 4.18 6.14 5.37
N ASP A 105 5.42 6.22 4.86
CA ASP A 105 5.77 6.99 3.66
C ASP A 105 5.77 6.13 2.38
N TRP A 106 4.85 5.18 2.28
CA TRP A 106 4.72 4.36 1.09
C TRP A 106 4.21 5.20 -0.09
N PRO A 107 4.87 5.17 -1.26
CA PRO A 107 4.52 6.01 -2.41
C PRO A 107 3.13 5.69 -3.02
N GLY A 108 2.53 4.56 -2.65
CA GLY A 108 1.18 4.17 -3.06
C GLY A 108 0.08 4.54 -2.07
N TYR A 109 0.40 5.18 -0.94
CA TYR A 109 -0.59 5.58 0.06
C TYR A 109 -1.00 7.03 -0.13
N THR A 110 -2.31 7.21 -0.23
CA THR A 110 -2.95 8.52 -0.08
C THR A 110 -2.95 8.93 1.39
N GLU A 111 -3.23 10.22 1.66
CA GLU A 111 -3.39 10.71 3.04
C GLU A 111 -4.41 9.88 3.83
N MET A 112 -5.54 9.56 3.19
CA MET A 112 -6.57 8.67 3.73
C MET A 112 -6.03 7.28 4.07
N ASP A 113 -5.20 6.69 3.20
CA ASP A 113 -4.58 5.38 3.48
C ASP A 113 -3.64 5.44 4.69
N ARG A 114 -2.90 6.54 4.85
CA ARG A 114 -2.01 6.76 5.99
C ARG A 114 -2.78 6.88 7.30
N GLU A 115 -3.93 7.57 7.29
CA GLU A 115 -4.82 7.64 8.45
C GLU A 115 -5.45 6.28 8.77
N ASN A 116 -5.88 5.54 7.74
CA ASN A 116 -6.42 4.20 7.90
C ASN A 116 -5.40 3.27 8.59
N LEU A 117 -4.13 3.31 8.19
CA LEU A 117 -3.09 2.56 8.88
C LEU A 117 -2.94 2.95 10.34
N LYS A 118 -2.98 4.23 10.69
CA LYS A 118 -2.94 4.66 12.09
C LYS A 118 -4.09 4.05 12.89
N LEU A 119 -5.29 4.01 12.32
CA LEU A 119 -6.45 3.36 12.94
C LEU A 119 -6.27 1.85 13.08
N ILE A 120 -5.73 1.18 12.06
CA ILE A 120 -5.44 -0.25 12.11
C ILE A 120 -4.36 -0.57 13.16
N PHE A 121 -3.31 0.26 13.27
CA PHE A 121 -2.31 0.12 14.32
C PHE A 121 -2.92 0.33 15.71
N ALA A 122 -3.76 1.35 15.88
CA ALA A 122 -4.42 1.64 17.16
C ALA A 122 -5.42 0.55 17.58
N SER A 123 -6.20 0.02 16.63
CA SER A 123 -7.13 -1.10 16.87
C SER A 123 -6.42 -2.44 17.08
N LYS A 124 -5.19 -2.60 16.58
CA LYS A 124 -4.35 -3.78 16.83
C LYS A 124 -3.57 -3.71 18.13
N SER A 125 -3.37 -2.52 18.71
CA SER A 125 -2.62 -2.31 19.96
C SER A 125 -3.49 -2.14 21.21
N GLY A 126 -4.82 -2.34 21.15
CA GLY A 126 -5.70 -2.23 22.33
C GLY A 126 -7.07 -2.88 22.12
N PRO A 127 -7.77 -3.32 23.19
CA PRO A 127 -8.70 -4.43 23.15
C PRO A 127 -9.97 -4.10 22.35
N SER A 128 -10.44 -5.10 21.61
CA SER A 128 -11.82 -5.30 21.17
C SER A 128 -12.84 -4.56 22.05
N GLN A 129 -13.29 -3.39 21.61
CA GLN A 129 -14.48 -2.73 22.12
C GLN A 129 -15.45 -2.61 20.94
N ASN A 130 -16.30 -3.64 20.85
CA ASN A 130 -17.58 -3.61 20.16
C ASN A 130 -18.24 -2.22 20.20
N PRO A 131 -18.79 -1.72 19.08
CA PRO A 131 -20.10 -1.11 19.11
C PRO A 131 -21.10 -2.23 18.80
N THR A 132 -21.46 -2.98 19.84
CA THR A 132 -22.68 -3.78 19.79
C THR A 132 -23.82 -2.78 19.69
N SER A 133 -24.32 -2.63 18.47
CA SER A 133 -25.69 -2.20 18.21
C SER A 133 -26.63 -2.96 19.14
N THR A 134 -27.56 -2.28 19.83
CA THR A 134 -28.98 -2.69 20.06
C THR A 134 -29.59 -1.99 21.29
N SER A 135 -30.59 -1.15 21.00
CA SER A 135 -31.87 -0.97 21.70
C SER A 135 -31.97 -1.28 23.20
N GLN A 136 -32.31 -0.27 24.00
CA GLN A 136 -33.44 -0.44 24.93
C GLN A 136 -34.05 0.93 25.30
N ALA A 137 -35.26 1.16 24.78
CA ALA A 137 -36.18 2.14 25.33
C ALA A 137 -36.59 1.71 26.75
N PRO A 138 -36.70 2.64 27.72
CA PRO A 138 -37.52 2.41 28.89
C PRO A 138 -38.88 3.06 28.64
N SER A 139 -39.84 2.27 28.18
CA SER A 139 -41.22 2.44 28.63
C SER A 139 -41.45 1.38 29.69
N PRO A 140 -41.81 1.81 30.90
CA PRO A 140 -43.06 1.32 31.48
C PRO A 140 -43.81 2.42 32.25
N GLY A 141 -45.06 2.69 31.85
CA GLY A 141 -46.13 2.76 32.85
C GLY A 141 -46.48 1.33 33.30
N PRO A 142 -47.20 1.10 34.40
CA PRO A 142 -48.41 1.85 34.80
C PRO A 142 -48.53 2.18 36.30
N SER A 143 -49.53 3.01 36.60
CA SER A 143 -50.42 3.04 37.79
C SER A 143 -49.91 2.57 39.15
N GLU A 144 -49.95 3.44 40.16
CA GLU A 144 -50.86 3.25 41.31
C GLU A 144 -51.07 4.54 42.12
N SER A 145 -52.26 4.62 42.70
CA SER A 145 -52.90 5.72 43.41
C SER A 145 -52.58 5.71 44.90
N ASP A 146 -52.36 6.87 45.52
CA ASP A 146 -52.80 7.19 46.91
C ASP A 146 -52.56 8.69 47.18
N ALA A 147 -53.58 9.55 47.16
CA ALA A 147 -54.47 9.93 48.26
C ALA A 147 -53.77 10.62 49.47
N ALA A 148 -54.15 11.90 49.68
CA ALA A 148 -54.40 12.59 50.97
C ALA A 148 -53.34 12.52 52.10
N ALA A 149 -53.01 13.55 52.89
CA ALA A 149 -53.55 14.87 53.16
C ALA A 149 -52.46 15.68 53.90
N ARG A 150 -52.56 17.01 53.81
CA ARG A 150 -51.80 17.98 54.63
C ARG A 150 -52.45 18.14 56.01
N PRO A 151 -51.68 18.47 57.06
CA PRO A 151 -52.13 19.40 58.10
C PRO A 151 -51.98 20.87 57.67
#